data_AF-A0A015K083-F1
#
_entry.id   AF-A0A015K083-F1
#
_cell.length_a   1.000
_cell.length_b   1.000
_cell.length_c   1.000
_cell.angle_alpha   90.00
_cell.angle_beta   90.00
_cell.angle_gamma   90.00
#
_symmetry.space_group_name_H-M   'P 1'
#
loop_
_entity.id
_entity.type
_entity.pdbx_description
1 polymer ?
#
loop_
_entity_poly.entity_id
_entity_poly.type
_entity_poly.pdbx_seq_one_letter_code
_entity_poly.pdbx_strand_id
1 'polypeptide(L)'
;MTLLLRSLLLLKEKEFQASSIQAKIDARNDNFTNDISTFIESALSRTRRRIILDRVFIDHPTHSTLLTSPDAIDQEVIEHFQNFVPITSTPPSSIQDLPERWSNAYAPLADVSPAIFDSLINPPTLDEWFSTISSMPNDKAQDLL
;
A
#
# COMPACT_ATOMS: atom_id res chain seq x y z
N MET A 1 30.76 -41.72 -12.14
CA MET A 1 30.79 -40.67 -13.19
C MET A 1 29.46 -39.90 -13.28
N THR A 2 28.32 -40.58 -13.38
CA THR A 2 26.97 -39.95 -13.47
C THR A 2 26.53 -39.16 -12.23
N LEU A 3 26.85 -39.64 -11.02
CA LEU A 3 26.53 -38.94 -9.76
C LEU A 3 27.27 -37.59 -9.63
N LEU A 4 28.54 -37.55 -10.04
CA LEU A 4 29.37 -36.32 -10.01
C LEU A 4 28.89 -35.29 -11.03
N LEU A 5 28.48 -35.73 -12.22
CA LEU A 5 27.93 -34.85 -13.24
C LEU A 5 26.60 -34.25 -12.77
N ARG A 6 25.74 -35.06 -12.14
CA ARG A 6 24.46 -34.61 -11.60
C ARG A 6 24.63 -33.63 -10.43
N SER A 7 25.60 -33.86 -9.55
CA SER A 7 25.92 -32.91 -8.47
C SER A 7 26.47 -31.59 -9.00
N LEU A 8 27.31 -31.63 -10.05
CA LEU A 8 27.83 -30.44 -10.69
C LEU A 8 26.72 -29.63 -11.38
N LEU A 9 25.79 -30.31 -12.07
CA LEU A 9 24.63 -29.68 -12.69
C LEU A 9 23.75 -28.97 -11.64
N LEU A 10 23.43 -29.65 -10.54
CA LEU A 10 22.65 -29.08 -9.44
C LEU A 10 23.32 -27.85 -8.82
N LEU A 11 24.65 -27.87 -8.69
CA LEU A 11 25.41 -26.72 -8.21
C LEU A 11 25.28 -25.54 -9.16
N LYS A 12 25.45 -25.76 -10.47
CA LYS A 12 25.32 -24.72 -11.50
C LYS A 12 23.91 -24.15 -11.59
N GLU A 13 22.90 -25.00 -11.42
CA GLU A 13 21.51 -24.56 -11.36
C GLU A 13 21.27 -23.66 -10.15
N LYS A 14 21.78 -24.03 -8.96
CA LYS A 14 21.67 -23.18 -7.76
C LYS A 14 22.40 -21.85 -7.91
N GLU A 15 23.61 -21.85 -8.48
CA GLU A 15 24.36 -20.63 -8.77
C GLU A 15 23.56 -19.71 -9.71
N PHE A 16 23.02 -20.27 -10.79
CA PHE A 16 22.19 -19.52 -11.74
C PHE A 16 20.93 -18.95 -11.07
N GLN A 17 20.24 -19.75 -10.26
CA GLN A 17 19.05 -19.30 -9.53
C GLN A 17 19.38 -18.13 -8.58
N ALA A 18 20.46 -18.24 -7.80
CA ALA A 18 20.90 -17.18 -6.91
C ALA A 18 21.24 -15.89 -7.66
N SER A 19 22.00 -15.97 -8.76
CA SER A 19 22.31 -14.82 -9.59
C SER A 19 21.06 -14.21 -10.25
N SER A 20 20.11 -15.04 -10.68
CA SER A 20 18.87 -14.57 -11.28
C SER A 20 18.00 -13.84 -10.27
N ILE A 21 17.88 -14.37 -9.05
CA ILE A 21 17.14 -13.72 -7.95
C ILE A 21 17.77 -12.36 -7.64
N GLN A 22 19.09 -12.31 -7.47
CA GLN A 22 19.79 -11.05 -7.18
C GLN A 22 19.58 -10.01 -8.29
N ALA A 23 19.73 -10.39 -9.55
CA ALA A 23 19.51 -9.49 -10.68
C ALA A 23 18.07 -8.95 -10.73
N LYS A 24 17.07 -9.77 -10.35
CA LYS A 24 15.67 -9.32 -10.26
C LYS A 24 15.43 -8.38 -9.09
N ILE A 25 16.12 -8.55 -7.96
CA ILE A 25 16.09 -7.63 -6.83
C ILE A 25 16.71 -6.29 -7.24
N ASP A 26 17.89 -6.32 -7.85
CA ASP A 26 18.60 -5.10 -8.27
C ASP A 26 17.78 -4.31 -9.28
N ALA A 27 17.21 -4.98 -10.30
CA ALA A 27 16.31 -4.33 -11.26
C ALA A 27 15.04 -3.76 -10.61
N ARG A 28 14.50 -4.43 -9.58
CA ARG A 28 13.35 -3.89 -8.83
C ARG A 28 13.74 -2.65 -8.02
N ASN A 29 14.91 -2.64 -7.39
CA ASN A 29 15.40 -1.48 -6.65
C ASN A 29 15.70 -0.30 -7.58
N ASP A 30 16.25 -0.57 -8.77
CA ASP A 30 16.44 0.44 -9.80
C ASP A 30 15.10 1.05 -10.25
N ASN A 31 14.10 0.20 -10.53
CA ASN A 31 12.75 0.67 -10.85
C ASN A 31 12.13 1.47 -9.70
N PHE A 32 12.38 1.12 -8.43
CA PHE A 32 11.84 1.89 -7.31
C PHE A 32 12.28 3.36 -7.36
N THR A 33 13.53 3.61 -7.75
CA THR A 33 14.11 4.95 -7.86
C THR A 33 13.74 5.64 -9.18
N ASN A 34 13.80 4.91 -10.29
CA ASN A 34 13.80 5.49 -11.63
C ASN A 34 12.49 5.29 -12.41
N ASP A 35 11.67 4.30 -12.05
CA ASP A 35 10.40 3.97 -12.71
C ASP A 35 9.40 3.31 -11.72
N ILE A 36 8.80 4.17 -10.88
CA ILE A 36 7.83 3.77 -9.86
C ILE A 36 6.67 2.96 -10.46
N SER A 37 6.27 3.26 -11.70
CA SER A 37 5.18 2.55 -12.38
C SER A 37 5.54 1.07 -12.59
N THR A 38 6.72 0.80 -13.15
CA THR A 38 7.22 -0.56 -13.37
C THR A 38 7.56 -1.27 -12.05
N PHE A 39 8.04 -0.54 -11.04
CA PHE A 39 8.22 -1.08 -9.69
C PHE A 39 6.89 -1.60 -9.12
N ILE A 40 5.84 -0.77 -9.12
CA ILE A 40 4.52 -1.13 -8.58
C ILE A 40 3.97 -2.35 -9.31
N GLU A 41 4.09 -2.41 -10.64
CA GLU A 41 3.66 -3.58 -11.43
C GLU A 41 4.40 -4.86 -11.01
N SER A 42 5.72 -4.80 -10.90
CA SER A 42 6.55 -5.93 -10.48
C SER A 42 6.28 -6.36 -9.04
N ALA A 43 6.13 -5.40 -8.12
CA ALA A 43 5.93 -5.63 -6.70
C ALA A 43 4.57 -6.28 -6.41
N LEU A 44 3.52 -5.83 -7.09
CA LEU A 44 2.17 -6.37 -6.90
C LEU A 44 2.00 -7.76 -7.54
N SER A 45 2.89 -8.16 -8.46
CA SER A 45 2.78 -9.42 -9.21
C SER A 45 1.38 -9.62 -9.84
N ARG A 46 0.76 -8.51 -10.26
CA ARG A 46 -0.63 -8.48 -10.73
C ARG A 46 -0.69 -7.78 -12.07
N THR A 47 -1.42 -8.37 -13.01
CA THR A 47 -1.78 -7.71 -14.26
C THR A 47 -2.67 -6.51 -13.96
N ARG A 48 -2.31 -5.33 -14.49
CA ARG A 48 -3.15 -4.13 -14.35
C ARG A 48 -4.52 -4.40 -14.95
N ARG A 49 -5.55 -4.31 -14.11
CA ARG A 49 -6.94 -4.27 -14.56
C ARG A 49 -7.35 -2.81 -14.60
N ARG A 50 -7.64 -2.30 -15.80
CA ARG A 50 -8.15 -0.95 -16.00
C ARG A 50 -9.64 -1.04 -16.25
N ILE A 51 -10.40 -0.20 -15.55
CA ILE A 51 -11.78 0.10 -15.92
C ILE A 51 -11.70 1.27 -16.90
N ILE A 52 -12.31 1.12 -18.07
CA ILE A 52 -12.47 2.20 -19.04
C ILE A 52 -13.92 2.63 -18.92
N LEU A 53 -14.12 3.91 -18.60
CA LEU A 53 -15.45 4.53 -18.60
C LEU A 53 -15.64 5.19 -19.96
N ASP A 54 -16.37 4.53 -20.84
CA ASP A 54 -16.70 5.03 -22.18
C ASP A 54 -18.06 5.72 -22.23
N ARG A 55 -18.89 5.51 -21.19
CA ARG A 55 -20.22 6.10 -21.06
C ARG A 55 -20.55 6.36 -19.60
N VAL A 56 -21.12 7.54 -19.33
CA VAL A 56 -21.62 7.90 -18.00
C VAL A 56 -23.07 8.34 -18.12
N PHE A 57 -23.95 7.75 -17.33
CA PHE A 57 -25.35 8.15 -17.27
C PHE A 57 -25.58 9.03 -16.04
N ILE A 58 -26.01 10.26 -16.27
CA ILE A 58 -26.36 11.22 -15.23
C ILE A 58 -27.87 11.17 -15.06
N ASP A 59 -28.32 10.67 -13.92
CA ASP A 59 -29.73 10.60 -13.56
C ASP A 59 -30.17 11.93 -12.92
N HIS A 60 -30.60 12.87 -13.77
CA HIS A 60 -31.16 14.15 -13.34
C HIS A 60 -32.68 14.14 -13.44
N PRO A 61 -33.44 14.61 -12.43
CA PRO A 61 -34.91 14.48 -12.37
C PRO A 61 -35.68 15.06 -13.57
N THR A 62 -35.10 16.06 -14.25
CA THR A 62 -35.74 16.74 -15.38
C THR A 62 -35.07 16.50 -16.73
N HIS A 63 -33.81 16.04 -16.74
CA HIS A 63 -33.05 15.84 -17.99
C HIS A 63 -31.90 14.85 -17.78
N SER A 64 -32.22 13.56 -17.78
CA SER A 64 -31.21 12.51 -17.77
C SER A 64 -30.33 12.60 -19.01
N THR A 65 -29.01 12.51 -18.83
CA THR A 65 -28.05 12.67 -19.93
C THR A 65 -27.09 11.49 -19.97
N LEU A 66 -26.85 10.94 -21.17
CA LEU A 66 -25.81 9.96 -21.41
C LEU A 66 -24.60 10.64 -22.04
N LEU A 67 -23.50 10.73 -21.28
CA LEU A 67 -22.24 11.25 -21.77
C LEU A 67 -21.45 10.15 -22.49
N THR A 68 -20.93 10.50 -23.66
CA THR A 68 -20.05 9.63 -24.47
C THR A 68 -18.76 10.35 -24.93
N SER A 69 -18.65 11.66 -24.69
CA SER A 69 -17.44 12.43 -25.00
C SER A 69 -16.40 12.21 -23.89
N PRO A 70 -15.13 11.89 -24.21
CA PRO A 70 -14.09 11.68 -23.21
C PRO A 70 -13.95 12.83 -22.20
N ASP A 71 -13.89 14.07 -22.70
CA ASP A 71 -13.71 15.25 -21.82
C ASP A 71 -14.90 15.45 -20.87
N ALA A 72 -16.12 15.19 -21.36
CA ALA A 72 -17.33 15.31 -20.54
C ALA A 72 -17.42 14.19 -19.50
N ILE A 73 -17.01 12.98 -19.86
CA ILE A 73 -16.93 11.84 -18.94
C ILE A 73 -15.91 12.12 -17.84
N ASP A 74 -14.70 12.58 -18.20
CA ASP A 74 -13.66 12.86 -17.22
C ASP A 74 -14.10 13.96 -16.25
N GLN A 75 -14.71 15.03 -16.75
CA GLN A 75 -15.25 16.11 -15.91
C GLN A 75 -16.31 15.59 -14.93
N GLU A 76 -17.31 14.85 -15.42
CA GLU A 76 -18.39 14.32 -14.58
C GLU A 76 -17.88 13.31 -13.54
N VAL A 77 -16.93 12.45 -13.91
CA VAL A 77 -16.33 11.46 -13.00
C VAL A 77 -15.57 12.16 -11.87
N ILE A 78 -14.79 13.19 -12.20
CA ILE A 78 -14.08 14.00 -11.20
C ILE A 78 -15.09 14.67 -10.26
N GLU A 79 -16.10 15.34 -10.81
CA GLU A 79 -17.11 16.05 -10.02
C GLU A 79 -17.89 15.10 -9.11
N HIS A 80 -18.32 13.95 -9.63
CA HIS A 80 -19.01 12.92 -8.87
C HIS A 80 -18.15 12.42 -7.71
N PHE A 81 -16.94 11.92 -7.95
CA PHE A 81 -16.14 11.31 -6.87
C PHE A 81 -15.62 12.33 -5.84
N GLN A 82 -15.52 13.61 -6.21
CA GLN A 82 -15.21 14.67 -5.25
C GLN A 82 -16.38 14.98 -4.30
N ASN A 83 -17.63 14.82 -4.76
CA ASN A 83 -18.81 15.30 -4.04
C ASN A 83 -19.81 14.21 -3.62
N PHE A 84 -19.64 12.97 -4.12
CA PHE A 84 -20.58 11.88 -3.88
C PHE A 84 -20.64 11.45 -2.41
N VAL A 85 -19.56 11.67 -1.67
CA VAL A 85 -19.57 11.55 -0.21
C VAL A 85 -19.94 12.92 0.36
N PRO A 86 -21.08 13.07 1.04
CA PRO A 86 -21.41 14.32 1.70
C PRO A 86 -20.30 14.69 2.69
N ILE A 87 -19.70 15.87 2.56
CA ILE A 87 -18.70 16.43 3.50
C ILE A 87 -19.38 16.83 4.83
N THR A 88 -20.54 16.26 5.14
CA THR A 88 -21.37 16.62 6.29
C THR A 88 -21.08 15.79 7.53
N SER A 89 -20.21 14.79 7.45
CA SER A 89 -19.79 14.06 8.64
C SER A 89 -18.84 14.94 9.45
N THR A 90 -19.39 15.66 10.42
CA THR A 90 -18.62 15.91 11.65
C THR A 90 -18.03 14.56 12.05
N PRO A 91 -16.70 14.44 12.17
CA PRO A 91 -16.11 13.17 12.50
C PRO A 91 -16.70 12.67 13.81
N PRO A 92 -17.05 11.37 13.89
CA PRO A 92 -17.57 10.78 15.12
C PRO A 92 -16.57 11.07 16.24
N SER A 93 -17.06 11.66 17.33
CA SER A 93 -16.21 12.07 18.45
C SER A 93 -15.86 10.89 19.36
N SER A 94 -16.60 9.78 19.23
CA SER A 94 -16.49 8.55 20.00
C SER A 94 -16.76 7.33 19.13
N ILE A 95 -16.27 6.16 19.54
CA ILE A 95 -16.60 4.85 18.94
C ILE A 95 -18.11 4.61 18.94
N GLN A 96 -18.84 5.18 19.91
CA GLN A 96 -20.31 5.05 20.00
C GLN A 96 -21.06 5.86 18.94
N ASP A 97 -20.41 6.87 18.35
CA ASP A 97 -20.98 7.68 17.28
C ASP A 97 -20.76 7.03 15.90
N LEU A 98 -20.01 5.92 15.84
CA LEU A 98 -19.76 5.19 14.61
C LEU A 98 -20.99 4.38 14.18
N PRO A 99 -21.21 4.20 12.87
CA PRO A 99 -22.17 3.22 12.36
C PRO A 99 -21.90 1.83 12.96
N GLU A 100 -22.96 1.05 13.20
CA GLU A 100 -22.91 -0.26 13.86
C GLU A 100 -21.82 -1.20 13.31
N ARG A 101 -21.65 -1.24 11.98
CA ARG A 101 -20.60 -2.01 11.31
C ARG A 101 -19.21 -1.71 11.88
N TRP A 102 -18.91 -0.43 12.11
CA TRP A 102 -17.62 0.04 12.59
C TRP A 102 -17.53 0.01 14.11
N SER A 103 -18.61 0.31 14.82
CA SER A 103 -18.66 0.20 16.29
C SER A 103 -18.25 -1.21 16.75
N ASN A 104 -18.77 -2.26 16.11
CA ASN A 104 -18.40 -3.64 16.40
C ASN A 104 -16.95 -3.98 16.04
N ALA A 105 -16.46 -3.45 14.91
CA ALA A 105 -15.09 -3.72 14.45
C ALA A 105 -14.03 -3.05 15.35
N TYR A 106 -14.35 -1.90 15.94
CA TYR A 106 -13.48 -1.15 16.84
C TYR A 106 -13.78 -1.38 18.32
N ALA A 107 -14.65 -2.35 18.65
CA ALA A 107 -14.92 -2.72 20.02
C ALA A 107 -13.64 -3.26 20.69
N PRO A 108 -13.36 -2.90 21.96
CA PRO A 108 -12.23 -3.44 22.69
C PRO A 108 -12.25 -4.98 22.73
N LEU A 109 -11.10 -5.59 22.49
CA LEU A 109 -10.94 -7.04 22.61
C LEU A 109 -10.97 -7.42 24.10
N ALA A 110 -11.82 -8.37 24.48
CA ALA A 110 -12.02 -8.77 25.88
C ALA A 110 -10.72 -9.30 26.54
N ASP A 111 -9.85 -9.94 25.76
CA ASP A 111 -8.61 -10.54 26.24
C ASP A 111 -7.44 -9.54 26.29
N VAL A 112 -7.64 -8.32 25.81
CA VAL A 112 -6.60 -7.29 25.74
C VAL A 112 -6.88 -6.22 26.80
N SER A 113 -5.99 -6.15 27.80
CA SER A 113 -6.06 -5.09 28.81
C SER A 113 -5.85 -3.73 28.17
N PRO A 114 -6.69 -2.71 28.45
CA PRO A 114 -6.47 -1.34 28.00
C PRO A 114 -5.11 -0.76 28.41
N ALA A 115 -4.50 -1.31 29.47
CA ALA A 115 -3.20 -0.87 29.99
C ALA A 115 -2.04 -1.01 28.98
N ILE A 116 -2.21 -1.77 27.89
CA ILE A 116 -1.21 -1.81 26.80
C ILE A 116 -0.98 -0.43 26.15
N PHE A 117 -1.96 0.47 26.29
CA PHE A 117 -1.91 1.81 25.73
C PHE A 117 -1.39 2.86 26.73
N ASP A 118 -1.22 2.52 28.01
CA ASP A 118 -0.78 3.45 29.05
C ASP A 118 0.60 4.05 28.72
N SER A 119 1.45 3.27 28.05
CA SER A 119 2.79 3.71 27.65
C SER A 119 2.85 4.33 26.25
N LEU A 120 1.77 4.32 25.45
CA LEU A 120 1.81 4.85 24.07
C LEU A 120 2.07 6.36 24.02
N ILE A 121 1.61 7.09 25.03
CA ILE A 121 1.75 8.56 25.10
C ILE A 121 2.96 8.96 25.96
N ASN A 122 3.69 7.99 26.53
CA ASN A 122 4.92 8.29 27.24
C ASN A 122 5.96 8.82 26.25
N PRO A 123 6.65 9.92 26.58
CA PRO A 123 7.77 10.37 25.77
C PRO A 123 8.87 9.31 25.78
N PRO A 124 9.54 9.07 24.63
CA PRO A 124 10.67 8.13 24.57
C PRO A 124 11.79 8.58 25.50
N THR A 125 12.37 7.62 26.21
CA THR A 125 13.45 7.84 27.17
C THR A 125 14.80 8.01 26.47
N LEU A 126 15.76 8.64 27.15
CA LEU A 126 17.13 8.78 26.59
C LEU A 126 17.79 7.44 26.31
N ASP A 127 17.58 6.44 27.18
CA ASP A 127 18.17 5.11 26.99
C ASP A 127 17.59 4.38 25.77
N GLU A 128 16.29 4.52 25.52
CA GLU A 128 15.66 4.01 24.29
C GLU A 128 16.24 4.68 23.04
N TRP A 129 16.45 6.00 23.08
CA TRP A 129 17.12 6.73 21.99
C TRP A 129 18.54 6.22 21.75
N PHE A 130 19.36 6.10 22.79
CA PHE A 130 20.74 5.63 22.67
C PHE A 130 20.81 4.18 22.18
N SER A 131 19.95 3.31 22.69
CA SER A 131 19.86 1.91 22.25
C SER A 131 19.47 1.82 20.77
N THR A 132 18.45 2.60 20.35
CA THR A 132 17.99 2.63 18.97
C THR A 132 19.10 3.10 18.03
N ILE A 133 19.77 4.23 18.34
CA ILE A 133 20.87 4.77 17.54
C ILE A 133 22.04 3.77 17.46
N SER A 134 22.40 3.13 18.58
CA SER A 134 23.51 2.16 18.62
C SER A 134 23.21 0.88 17.85
N SER A 135 21.93 0.53 17.70
CA SER A 135 21.48 -0.66 16.96
C SER A 135 21.37 -0.43 15.45
N MET A 136 21.44 0.82 14.99
CA MET A 136 21.39 1.13 13.57
C MET A 136 22.68 0.65 12.87
N PRO A 137 22.58 0.08 11.65
CA PRO A 137 23.76 -0.31 10.89
C PRO A 137 24.61 0.93 10.58
N ASN A 138 25.91 0.85 10.87
CA ASN A 138 26.86 1.89 10.50
C ASN A 138 26.88 2.10 8.97
N ASP A 139 27.15 3.33 8.52
CA ASP A 139 27.24 3.75 7.11
C ASP A 139 25.95 3.68 6.28
N LYS A 140 24.76 3.69 6.90
CA LYS A 140 23.53 4.02 6.17
C LYS A 140 23.38 5.54 6.07
N ALA A 141 23.31 6.04 4.83
CA ALA A 141 23.00 7.43 4.55
C ALA A 141 21.64 7.81 5.14
N GLN A 142 21.56 9.02 5.70
CA GLN A 142 20.29 9.68 5.98
C GLN A 142 19.53 9.81 4.66
N ASP A 143 18.42 9.10 4.55
CA ASP A 143 17.40 9.45 3.56
C ASP A 143 16.69 10.68 4.13
N LEU A 144 17.15 11.87 3.75
CA LEU A 144 16.59 13.14 4.21
C LEU A 144 16.31 14.07 3.03
N LEU A 145 15.01 14.34 2.92
CA LEU A 145 14.28 15.45 2.29
C LEU A 145 14.12 15.40 0.76
#